data_AF-A0A966AN90-F1
#
_entry.id   AF-A0A966AN90-F1
#
_cell.length_a   1.000
_cell.length_b   1.000
_cell.length_c   1.000
_cell.angle_alpha   90.00
_cell.angle_beta   90.00
_cell.angle_gamma   90.00
#
_symmetry.space_group_name_H-M   'P 1'
#
loop_
_entity.id
_entity.type
_entity.pdbx_description
1 polymer ?
#
loop_
_entity_poly.entity_id
_entity_poly.type
_entity_poly.pdbx_seq_one_letter_code
_entity_poly.pdbx_strand_id
1 'polypeptide(L)' 'MRKGKLPGRHMFVLDTHVLMHDPSAMFRFHEHDIFIPMVVLEELDAAKKGSSEVARNARQASRLLDSLIGEA' A
#
# COMPACT_ATOMS: atom_id res chain seq x y z
N MET A 1 26.02 15.34 8.89
CA MET A 1 25.58 14.43 9.97
C MET A 1 24.32 13.68 9.51
N ARG A 2 24.47 12.55 8.81
CA ARG A 2 23.36 11.61 8.58
C ARG A 2 23.56 10.46 9.56
N LYS A 3 22.59 10.30 10.46
CA LYS A 3 22.60 9.29 11.53
C LYS A 3 22.83 7.91 10.92
N GLY A 4 23.76 7.14 11.51
CA GLY A 4 24.00 5.74 11.17
C GLY A 4 22.71 4.94 11.29
N LYS A 5 22.42 4.10 10.30
CA LYS A 5 21.26 3.22 10.32
C LYS A 5 21.59 2.03 11.22
N LEU A 6 20.77 1.84 12.26
CA LEU A 6 20.79 0.64 13.10
C LEU A 6 20.47 -0.59 12.24
N PRO A 7 21.11 -1.75 12.47
CA PRO A 7 20.65 -3.01 11.91
C PRO A 7 19.36 -3.41 12.64
N GLY A 8 18.20 -3.21 11.98
CA GLY A 8 16.90 -3.50 12.58
C GLY A 8 15.72 -3.11 11.69
N ARG A 9 14.57 -3.74 11.99
CA ARG A 9 13.25 -3.57 11.34
C ARG A 9 12.95 -2.09 11.04
N HIS A 10 12.72 -1.77 9.76
CA HIS A 10 12.37 -0.43 9.30
C HIS A 10 10.85 -0.29 9.14
N MET A 11 10.35 0.94 9.25
CA MET A 11 8.96 1.29 8.95
C MET A 11 8.91 2.00 7.60
N PHE A 12 8.09 1.50 6.69
CA PHE A 12 7.83 2.08 5.38
C PHE A 12 6.45 2.73 5.36
N VAL A 13 6.34 3.87 4.69
CA VAL A 13 5.05 4.49 4.41
C VAL A 13 4.68 4.13 2.98
N LEU A 14 3.52 3.48 2.82
CA LEU A 14 3.05 3.09 1.49
C LEU A 14 2.17 4.20 0.91
N ASP A 15 2.38 4.50 -0.37
CA ASP A 15 1.67 5.52 -1.14
C ASP A 15 0.64 4.86 -2.07
N THR A 16 -0.45 5.56 -2.36
CA THR A 16 -1.47 5.20 -3.33
C THR A 16 -0.88 4.90 -4.71
N HIS A 17 0.07 5.69 -5.20
CA HIS A 17 0.66 5.46 -6.53
C HIS A 17 1.39 4.12 -6.61
N VAL A 18 2.06 3.72 -5.53
CA VAL A 18 2.72 2.42 -5.44
C VAL A 18 1.68 1.30 -5.59
N LEU A 19 0.55 1.41 -4.89
CA LEU A 19 -0.55 0.43 -4.95
C LEU A 19 -1.32 0.44 -6.28
N MET A 20 -1.42 1.60 -6.94
CA MET A 20 -2.05 1.73 -8.26
C MET A 20 -1.21 1.13 -9.39
N HIS A 21 0.12 1.15 -9.27
CA HIS A 21 1.01 0.49 -10.22
C HIS A 21 1.31 -0.96 -9.84
N ASP A 22 1.25 -1.29 -8.55
CA ASP A 22 1.49 -2.62 -8.03
C ASP A 22 0.61 -2.93 -6.81
N PRO A 23 -0.54 -3.60 -7.01
CA PRO A 23 -1.45 -3.91 -5.91
C PRO A 23 -0.86 -4.89 -4.89
N SER A 24 0.22 -5.60 -5.23
CA SER A 24 0.88 -6.57 -4.35
C SER A 24 2.00 -5.97 -3.50
N ALA A 25 2.32 -4.68 -3.68
CA ALA A 25 3.49 -4.05 -3.07
C ALA A 25 3.54 -4.22 -1.55
N MET A 26 2.39 -4.18 -0.88
CA MET A 26 2.28 -4.37 0.57
C MET A 26 2.76 -5.73 1.09
N PHE A 27 2.93 -6.74 0.24
CA PHE A 27 3.46 -8.07 0.63
C PHE A 27 4.97 -8.20 0.48
N ARG A 28 5.65 -7.18 -0.03
CA ARG A 28 7.08 -7.26 -0.41
C ARG A 28 8.06 -6.77 0.67
N PHE A 29 7.53 -6.24 1.77
CA PHE A 29 8.35 -5.64 2.82
C PHE A 29 8.77 -6.64 3.92
N HIS A 30 8.37 -7.91 3.82
CA HIS A 30 8.79 -9.04 4.66
C HIS A 30 8.93 -8.70 6.15
N GLU A 31 10.16 -8.48 6.63
CA GLU A 31 10.48 -8.26 8.03
C GLU A 31 10.15 -6.83 8.52
N HIS A 32 9.70 -5.94 7.63
CA HIS A 32 9.49 -4.52 7.87
C HIS A 32 8.02 -4.16 8.12
N ASP A 33 7.81 -3.14 8.93
CA ASP A 33 6.47 -2.60 9.19
C ASP A 33 6.04 -1.68 8.06
N ILE A 34 4.75 -1.74 7.71
CA ILE A 34 4.14 -0.88 6.71
C ILE A 34 3.09 -0.01 7.40
N PHE A 35 3.22 1.30 7.23
CA PHE A 35 2.21 2.28 7.57
C PHE A 35 1.47 2.70 6.31
N ILE A 36 0.14 2.53 6.32
CA ILE A 36 -0.74 2.96 5.24
C ILE A 36 -1.57 4.15 5.78
N PRO A 37 -1.28 5.38 5.35
CA PRO A 37 -2.07 6.54 5.75
C PRO A 37 -3.54 6.41 5.32
N MET A 38 -4.48 6.94 6.11
CA MET A 38 -5.91 6.95 5.76
C MET A 38 -6.18 7.60 4.39
N VAL A 39 -5.45 8.68 4.06
CA VAL A 39 -5.56 9.36 2.76
C VAL A 39 -5.31 8.43 1.57
N VAL A 40 -4.46 7.40 1.74
CA VAL A 40 -4.21 6.41 0.68
C VAL A 40 -5.45 5.58 0.38
N LEU A 41 -6.26 5.29 1.40
CA LEU A 41 -7.52 4.55 1.23
C LEU A 41 -8.55 5.40 0.48
N GLU A 42 -8.64 6.69 0.81
CA GLU A 42 -9.54 7.64 0.13
C GLU A 42 -9.17 7.81 -1.35
N GLU A 43 -7.87 7.97 -1.63
CA GLU A 43 -7.38 8.11 -3.00
C GLU A 43 -7.54 6.81 -3.81
N LEU A 44 -7.31 5.64 -3.19
CA LEU A 44 -7.58 4.35 -3.82
C LEU A 44 -9.06 4.22 -4.18
N ASP A 45 -9.97 4.65 -3.31
CA ASP A 45 -11.41 4.60 -3.58
C ASP A 45 -11.81 5.49 -4.77
N ALA A 46 -11.28 6.71 -4.82
CA ALA A 46 -11.46 7.61 -5.96
C ALA A 46 -10.93 7.01 -7.28
N ALA A 47 -9.81 6.29 -7.20
CA ALA A 47 -9.15 5.68 -8.36
C ALA A 47 -9.83 4.43 -8.92
N LYS A 48 -10.85 3.85 -8.24
CA LYS A 48 -11.59 2.67 -8.74
C LYS A 48 -12.43 2.95 -10.00
N LYS A 49 -12.59 4.22 -10.39
CA LYS A 49 -13.46 4.66 -11.49
C LYS A 49 -12.83 4.41 -12.86
N GLY A 50 -13.63 3.91 -13.80
CA GLY A 50 -13.23 3.65 -15.18
C GLY A 50 -12.67 2.25 -15.44
N SER A 51 -12.14 2.07 -16.66
CA SER A 51 -11.66 0.79 -17.21
C SER A 51 -10.14 0.73 -17.42
N SER A 52 -9.40 1.74 -16.96
CA SER A 52 -7.94 1.75 -17.07
C SER A 52 -7.28 0.65 -16.22
N GLU A 53 -6.05 0.31 -16.58
CA GLU A 53 -5.23 -0.61 -15.78
C GLU A 53 -5.04 -0.10 -14.34
N VAL A 54 -4.81 1.21 -14.19
CA VAL A 54 -4.74 1.87 -12.89
C VAL A 54 -6.02 1.66 -12.08
N ALA A 55 -7.19 1.83 -12.68
CA ALA A 55 -8.46 1.60 -11.99
C ALA A 55 -8.67 0.11 -11.62
N ARG A 56 -8.19 -0.81 -12.47
CA ARG A 56 -8.18 -2.25 -12.17
C ARG A 56 -7.28 -2.55 -10.97
N ASN A 57 -6.08 -2.01 -10.95
CA ASN A 57 -5.11 -2.20 -9.88
C ASN A 57 -5.59 -1.56 -8.57
N ALA A 58 -6.18 -0.36 -8.60
CA ALA A 58 -6.78 0.27 -7.43
C ALA A 58 -7.89 -0.61 -6.81
N ARG A 59 -8.76 -1.21 -7.66
CA ARG A 59 -9.77 -2.19 -7.20
C ARG A 59 -9.13 -3.43 -6.60
N GLN A 60 -8.02 -3.91 -7.14
CA GLN A 60 -7.32 -5.08 -6.62
C GLN A 60 -6.62 -4.77 -5.29
N ALA A 61 -5.91 -3.65 -5.18
CA ALA A 61 -5.27 -3.19 -3.96
C ALA A 61 -6.28 -3.01 -2.82
N SER A 62 -7.43 -2.36 -3.10
CA SER A 62 -8.51 -2.22 -2.12
C SER A 62 -9.01 -3.57 -1.61
N ARG A 63 -9.24 -4.55 -2.50
CA ARG A 63 -9.68 -5.89 -2.06
C ARG A 63 -8.64 -6.59 -1.19
N LEU A 64 -7.36 -6.45 -1.51
CA LEU A 64 -6.28 -7.03 -0.71
C LEU A 64 -6.21 -6.38 0.68
N LEU A 65 -6.37 -5.07 0.75
CA LEU A 65 -6.47 -4.33 2.02
C LEU A 65 -7.69 -4.78 2.83
N ASP A 66 -8.86 -4.88 2.20
CA ASP A 66 -10.10 -5.33 2.83
C ASP A 66 -9.97 -6.77 3.36
N SER A 67 -9.34 -7.68 2.61
CA SER A 67 -9.06 -9.05 3.06
C SER A 67 -8.15 -9.09 4.28
N LEU A 68 -7.11 -8.27 4.32
CA LEU A 68 -6.17 -8.22 5.46
C LEU A 68 -6.81 -7.64 6.73
N ILE A 69 -7.73 -6.68 6.59
CA ILE A 69 -8.45 -6.08 7.72
C ILE A 69 -9.58 -7.01 8.19
N GLY A 70 -10.29 -7.65 7.26
CA GLY A 70 -11.43 -8.53 7.57
C GLY A 70 -11.04 -9.89 8.16
N GLU A 71 -9.78 -10.31 8.03
CA GLU A 71 -9.23 -11.49 8.69
C GLU A 71 -8.72 -11.20 10.12
N ALA A 72 -8.67 -9.94 10.55
CA ALA A 72 -8.16 -9.50 11.85
C ALA A 72 -9.25 -9.31 12.92
#